data_AF-A0A542YTX9-F1
#
_entry.id   AF-A0A542YTX9-F1
#
_cell.length_a   1.000
_cell.length_b   1.000
_cell.length_c   1.000
_cell.angle_alpha   90.00
_cell.angle_beta   90.00
_cell.angle_gamma   90.00
#
_symmetry.space_group_name_H-M   'P 1'
#
loop_
_entity.id
_entity.type
_entity.pdbx_description
1 polymer ?
#
loop_
_entity_poly.entity_id
_entity_poly.type
_entity_poly.pdbx_seq_one_letter_code
_entity_poly.pdbx_strand_id
1 'polypeptide(L)'
;MTATLDETQAAIRSSDSITPEVIRVRWWWFWVTAAVCAAILVAGLLVTYRPVAHGQWSEVSGTRGSLLVSGGDVAQEGEDVEVAVPGDVIDGTVISVQPAEQGQPPTVVVELDEAVDDVVAGDPVSVRFAPTPVLRGLIG
;
A
#
# COMPACT_ATOMS: atom_id res chain seq x y z
N MET A 1 -12.55 -24.70 69.32
CA MET A 1 -11.89 -24.98 68.02
C MET A 1 -12.74 -24.37 66.91
N THR A 2 -12.57 -23.07 66.66
CA THR A 2 -13.38 -22.29 65.70
C THR A 2 -12.53 -21.31 64.88
N ALA A 3 -11.21 -21.26 65.14
CA ALA A 3 -10.31 -20.30 64.51
C ALA A 3 -9.95 -20.62 63.05
N THR A 4 -10.17 -21.85 62.58
CA THR A 4 -9.73 -22.28 61.24
C THR A 4 -10.75 -22.00 60.13
N LEU A 5 -12.03 -21.80 60.48
CA LEU A 5 -13.10 -21.57 59.51
C LEU A 5 -13.19 -20.11 59.05
N ASP A 6 -12.78 -19.18 59.92
CA ASP A 6 -12.77 -17.74 59.64
C ASP A 6 -11.58 -17.35 58.74
N GLU A 7 -10.42 -17.98 58.97
CA GLU A 7 -9.20 -17.80 58.19
C GLU A 7 -9.36 -18.30 56.74
N THR A 8 -10.13 -19.35 56.53
CA THR A 8 -10.41 -19.90 55.20
C THR A 8 -11.46 -19.10 54.43
N GLN A 9 -12.44 -18.48 55.11
CA GLN A 9 -13.38 -17.56 54.45
C GLN A 9 -12.74 -16.22 54.07
N ALA A 10 -11.76 -15.73 54.83
CA ALA A 10 -11.02 -14.52 54.51
C ALA A 10 -10.18 -14.68 53.23
N ALA A 11 -9.56 -15.85 53.02
CA ALA A 11 -8.76 -16.13 51.83
C ALA A 11 -9.60 -16.20 50.54
N ILE A 12 -10.82 -16.77 50.60
CA ILE A 12 -11.73 -16.89 49.44
C ILE A 12 -12.29 -15.52 49.04
N ARG A 13 -12.51 -14.61 50.00
CA ARG A 13 -13.01 -13.26 49.73
C ARG A 13 -11.94 -12.33 49.12
N SER A 14 -10.66 -12.68 49.23
CA SER A 14 -9.55 -11.96 48.58
C SER A 14 -9.42 -12.27 47.08
N SER A 15 -10.05 -13.32 46.58
CA SER A 15 -9.88 -13.78 45.18
C SER A 15 -10.84 -13.16 44.17
N ASP A 16 -11.83 -12.37 44.59
CA ASP A 16 -12.93 -11.94 43.71
C ASP A 16 -13.08 -10.42 43.51
N SER A 17 -12.20 -9.60 44.08
CA SER A 17 -12.21 -8.18 43.75
C SER A 17 -11.37 -7.91 42.49
N ILE A 18 -11.88 -8.32 41.33
CA ILE A 18 -11.54 -7.58 40.12
C ILE A 18 -12.14 -6.18 40.32
N THR A 19 -11.37 -5.28 40.91
CA THR A 19 -11.79 -3.89 41.09
C THR A 19 -12.01 -3.25 39.71
N PRO A 20 -12.97 -2.33 39.56
CA PRO A 20 -13.27 -1.70 38.27
C PRO A 20 -12.04 -1.02 37.63
N GLU A 21 -11.06 -0.64 38.43
CA GLU A 21 -9.75 -0.15 37.94
C GLU A 21 -8.95 -1.23 37.21
N VAL A 22 -8.91 -2.48 37.70
CA VAL A 22 -8.20 -3.58 37.04
C VAL A 22 -8.86 -3.95 35.70
N ILE A 23 -10.19 -3.88 35.62
CA ILE A 23 -10.94 -4.06 34.36
C ILE A 23 -10.57 -2.95 33.37
N ARG A 24 -10.53 -1.70 33.84
CA ARG A 24 -10.22 -0.54 33.00
C ARG A 24 -8.78 -0.58 32.47
N VAL A 25 -7.82 -1.00 33.29
CA VAL A 25 -6.41 -1.18 32.87
C VAL A 25 -6.28 -2.31 31.85
N ARG A 26 -6.92 -3.46 32.07
CA ARG A 26 -6.93 -4.57 31.10
C ARG A 26 -7.60 -4.18 29.78
N TRP A 27 -8.68 -3.41 29.84
CA TRP A 27 -9.37 -2.91 28.66
C TRP A 27 -8.51 -1.91 27.87
N TRP A 28 -7.79 -1.04 28.56
CA TRP A 28 -6.86 -0.11 27.92
C TRP A 28 -5.73 -0.84 27.18
N TRP A 29 -5.14 -1.86 27.80
CA TRP A 29 -4.12 -2.69 27.13
C TRP A 29 -4.66 -3.40 25.90
N PHE A 30 -5.91 -3.89 25.93
CA PHE A 30 -6.56 -4.48 24.76
C PHE A 30 -6.64 -3.48 23.59
N TRP A 31 -7.04 -2.23 23.84
CA TRP A 31 -7.07 -1.20 22.81
C TRP A 31 -5.70 -0.81 22.29
N VAL A 32 -4.69 -0.71 23.17
CA VAL A 32 -3.31 -0.44 22.77
C VAL A 32 -2.79 -1.55 21.86
N THR A 33 -2.98 -2.82 22.22
CA THR A 33 -2.58 -3.95 21.37
C THR A 33 -3.33 -3.96 20.05
N ALA A 34 -4.63 -3.70 20.05
CA ALA A 34 -5.42 -3.61 18.83
C ALA A 34 -4.93 -2.48 17.90
N ALA A 35 -4.59 -1.31 18.46
CA ALA A 35 -4.04 -0.19 17.70
C ALA A 35 -2.66 -0.52 17.11
N VAL A 36 -1.79 -1.19 17.88
CA VAL A 36 -0.47 -1.64 17.39
C VAL A 36 -0.63 -2.67 16.27
N CYS A 37 -1.51 -3.66 16.41
CA CYS A 37 -1.79 -4.63 15.36
C CYS A 37 -2.33 -3.94 14.09
N ALA A 38 -3.25 -2.99 14.23
CA ALA A 38 -3.77 -2.22 13.10
C ALA A 38 -2.66 -1.42 12.40
N ALA A 39 -1.76 -0.78 13.16
CA ALA A 39 -0.63 -0.05 12.61
C ALA A 39 0.35 -0.97 11.83
N ILE A 40 0.62 -2.17 12.36
CA ILE A 40 1.46 -3.17 11.68
C ILE A 40 0.80 -3.64 10.38
N LEU A 41 -0.52 -3.90 10.40
CA LEU A 41 -1.26 -4.30 9.20
C LEU A 41 -1.25 -3.19 8.13
N VAL A 42 -1.46 -1.94 8.52
CA VAL A 42 -1.39 -0.79 7.60
C VAL A 42 0.02 -0.64 7.04
N ALA A 43 1.05 -0.71 7.88
CA ALA A 43 2.44 -0.62 7.43
C ALA A 43 2.80 -1.78 6.48
N GLY A 44 2.38 -3.01 6.79
CA GLY A 44 2.57 -4.17 5.93
C GLY A 44 1.86 -4.00 4.59
N LEU A 45 0.61 -3.53 4.61
CA LEU A 45 -0.17 -3.26 3.39
C LEU A 45 0.53 -2.24 2.50
N LEU A 46 1.00 -1.13 3.08
CA LEU A 46 1.69 -0.05 2.34
C LEU A 46 3.02 -0.50 1.72
N VAL A 47 3.76 -1.39 2.38
CA VAL A 47 5.02 -1.95 1.82
C VAL A 47 4.76 -2.85 0.62
N THR A 48 3.60 -3.52 0.57
CA THR A 48 3.23 -4.41 -0.54
C THR A 48 2.36 -3.74 -1.61
N TYR A 49 1.87 -2.53 -1.36
CA TYR A 49 0.99 -1.84 -2.28
C TYR A 49 1.76 -1.41 -3.53
N ARG A 50 1.42 -2.03 -4.66
CA ARG A 50 1.89 -1.63 -5.99
C ARG A 50 0.81 -0.78 -6.65
N PRO A 51 1.06 0.52 -6.88
CA PRO A 51 0.10 1.38 -7.53
C PRO A 51 -0.16 0.88 -8.95
N VAL A 52 -1.43 0.89 -9.36
CA VAL A 52 -1.82 0.60 -10.75
C VAL A 52 -2.41 1.87 -11.33
N ALA A 53 -1.83 2.35 -12.43
CA ALA A 53 -2.43 3.41 -13.23
C ALA A 53 -3.09 2.82 -14.47
N HIS A 54 -4.21 3.41 -14.85
CA HIS A 54 -4.89 3.10 -16.10
C HIS A 54 -4.80 4.29 -17.03
N GLY A 55 -4.64 4.01 -18.31
CA GLY A 55 -4.39 5.04 -19.30
C GLY A 55 -4.59 4.55 -20.72
N GLN A 56 -3.99 5.28 -21.65
CA GLN A 56 -3.94 4.92 -23.06
C GLN A 56 -2.54 5.14 -23.62
N TRP A 57 -2.18 4.36 -24.64
CA TRP A 57 -0.98 4.63 -25.42
C TRP A 57 -1.15 5.93 -26.20
N SER A 58 -0.20 6.85 -26.08
CA SER A 58 -0.11 8.05 -26.93
C SER A 58 0.72 7.77 -28.18
N GLU A 59 1.82 7.05 -28.01
CA GLU A 59 2.76 6.70 -29.08
C GLU A 59 3.52 5.43 -28.65
N VAL A 60 3.80 4.53 -29.58
CA VAL A 60 4.65 3.35 -29.34
C VAL A 60 5.53 3.12 -30.55
N SER A 61 6.81 2.87 -30.30
CA SER A 61 7.81 2.63 -31.34
C SER A 61 8.86 1.64 -30.82
N GLY A 62 8.72 0.38 -31.21
CA GLY A 62 9.58 -0.71 -30.75
C GLY A 62 9.46 -0.90 -29.23
N THR A 63 10.56 -0.72 -28.51
CA THR A 63 10.63 -0.82 -27.05
C THR A 63 10.22 0.47 -26.33
N ARG A 64 10.09 1.59 -27.03
CA ARG A 64 9.77 2.87 -26.40
C ARG A 64 8.30 3.20 -26.57
N GLY A 65 7.64 3.61 -25.49
CA GLY A 65 6.26 4.07 -25.59
C GLY A 65 5.92 5.19 -24.62
N SER A 66 4.90 5.93 -25.00
CA SER A 66 4.38 7.11 -24.30
C SER A 66 2.95 6.82 -23.89
N LEU A 67 2.63 7.09 -22.63
CA LEU A 67 1.41 6.69 -21.96
C LEU A 67 0.71 7.91 -21.37
N LEU A 68 -0.57 8.09 -21.66
CA LEU A 68 -1.42 9.07 -21.01
C LEU A 68 -2.13 8.39 -19.86
N VAL A 69 -1.69 8.63 -18.63
CA VAL A 69 -2.17 7.92 -17.43
C VAL A 69 -3.00 8.81 -16.52
N SER A 70 -4.12 8.28 -16.04
CA SER A 70 -4.95 8.95 -15.04
C SER A 70 -4.48 8.51 -13.64
N GLY A 71 -3.95 9.43 -12.84
CA GLY A 71 -3.40 9.13 -11.50
C GLY A 71 -1.88 8.95 -11.45
N GLY A 72 -1.14 9.58 -12.36
CA GLY A 72 0.33 9.51 -12.48
C GLY A 72 1.13 10.17 -11.35
N ASP A 73 0.51 10.57 -10.24
CA ASP A 73 1.19 11.19 -9.07
C ASP A 73 2.21 10.24 -8.40
N VAL A 74 2.34 9.01 -8.90
CA VAL A 74 3.14 7.95 -8.32
C VAL A 74 4.37 7.58 -9.15
N ALA A 75 4.39 7.90 -10.45
CA ALA A 75 5.48 7.51 -11.34
C ALA A 75 6.72 8.38 -11.13
N GLN A 76 7.89 7.75 -10.99
CA GLN A 76 9.18 8.44 -10.90
C GLN A 76 10.11 8.01 -12.03
N GLU A 77 10.97 8.91 -12.49
CA GLU A 77 12.02 8.55 -13.44
C GLU A 77 12.97 7.51 -12.83
N GLY A 78 13.30 6.48 -13.61
CA GLY A 78 14.09 5.32 -13.20
C GLY A 78 13.30 4.25 -12.42
N GLU A 79 11.98 4.37 -12.32
CA GLU A 79 11.14 3.37 -11.65
C GLU A 79 10.83 2.18 -12.57
N ASP A 80 10.95 0.97 -12.04
CA ASP A 80 10.54 -0.26 -12.72
C ASP A 80 9.01 -0.35 -12.80
N VAL A 81 8.51 -0.75 -13.95
CA VAL A 81 7.08 -0.88 -14.25
C VAL A 81 6.77 -2.18 -14.97
N GLU A 82 5.58 -2.68 -14.72
CA GLU A 82 5.00 -3.78 -15.48
C GLU A 82 3.83 -3.23 -16.30
N VAL A 83 3.90 -3.39 -17.60
CA VAL A 83 2.92 -2.85 -18.55
C VAL A 83 2.09 -4.00 -19.10
N ALA A 84 0.80 -3.99 -18.79
CA ALA A 84 -0.14 -4.97 -19.33
C ALA A 84 -0.52 -4.58 -20.76
N VAL A 85 -0.20 -5.46 -21.70
CA VAL A 85 -0.54 -5.36 -23.12
C VAL A 85 -1.50 -6.50 -23.51
N PRO A 86 -2.20 -6.44 -24.65
CA PRO A 86 -3.11 -7.51 -25.05
C PRO A 86 -2.42 -8.88 -25.11
N GLY A 87 -2.73 -9.75 -24.14
CA GLY A 87 -2.21 -11.11 -24.10
C GLY A 87 -0.88 -11.29 -23.35
N ASP A 88 -0.27 -10.22 -22.83
CA ASP A 88 1.01 -10.31 -22.12
C ASP A 88 1.23 -9.19 -21.06
N VAL A 89 2.27 -9.34 -20.24
CA VAL A 89 2.77 -8.32 -19.32
C VAL A 89 4.26 -8.15 -19.56
N ILE A 90 4.66 -6.92 -19.90
CA ILE A 90 6.03 -6.61 -20.28
C ILE A 90 6.65 -5.72 -19.20
N ASP A 91 7.84 -6.08 -18.75
CA ASP A 91 8.64 -5.28 -17.83
C ASP A 91 9.25 -4.08 -18.55
N GLY A 92 9.44 -2.98 -17.83
CA GLY A 92 10.07 -1.78 -18.37
C GLY A 92 10.48 -0.80 -17.28
N THR A 93 11.01 0.34 -17.72
CA THR A 93 11.48 1.42 -16.86
C THR A 93 10.87 2.74 -17.29
N VAL A 94 10.43 3.55 -16.33
CA VAL A 94 10.02 4.93 -16.57
C VAL A 94 11.24 5.78 -16.88
N ILE A 95 11.29 6.35 -18.07
CA ILE A 95 12.43 7.18 -18.50
C ILE A 95 12.15 8.68 -18.39
N SER A 96 10.89 9.09 -18.44
CA SER A 96 10.50 10.48 -18.23
C SER A 96 9.04 10.60 -17.81
N VAL A 97 8.75 11.57 -16.94
CA VAL A 97 7.37 11.91 -16.55
C VAL A 97 7.12 13.38 -16.89
N GLN A 98 6.22 13.63 -17.83
CA GLN A 98 5.75 14.97 -18.14
C GLN A 98 4.50 15.27 -17.31
N PRO A 99 4.50 16.37 -16.54
CA PRO A 99 3.35 16.73 -15.72
C PRO A 99 2.13 17.06 -16.58
N ALA A 100 0.95 16.86 -16.00
CA ALA A 100 -0.31 17.27 -16.60
C ALA A 100 -0.32 18.78 -16.90
N GLU A 101 -0.59 19.15 -18.16
CA GLU A 101 -1.00 20.52 -18.49
C GLU A 101 -2.48 20.74 -18.17
N GLN A 102 -2.92 21.99 -18.11
CA GLN A 102 -4.27 22.33 -17.63
C GLN A 102 -5.36 21.62 -18.46
N GLY A 103 -6.04 20.64 -17.84
CA GLY A 103 -7.09 19.84 -18.49
C GLY A 103 -6.62 18.61 -19.26
N GLN A 104 -5.33 18.27 -19.21
CA GLN A 104 -4.75 17.08 -19.85
C GLN A 104 -4.17 16.11 -18.81
N PRO A 105 -4.19 14.79 -19.05
CA PRO A 105 -3.52 13.82 -18.18
C PRO A 105 -1.99 13.94 -18.29
N PRO A 106 -1.23 13.55 -17.26
CA PRO A 106 0.22 13.45 -17.35
C PRO A 106 0.65 12.42 -18.38
N THR A 107 1.80 12.66 -19.01
CA THR A 107 2.40 11.74 -19.99
C THR A 107 3.61 11.04 -19.37
N VAL A 108 3.58 9.72 -19.34
CA VAL A 108 4.67 8.88 -18.82
C VAL A 108 5.33 8.19 -20.01
N VAL A 109 6.63 8.39 -20.17
CA VAL A 109 7.42 7.71 -21.19
C VAL A 109 8.13 6.53 -20.53
N VAL A 110 7.95 5.35 -21.12
CA VAL A 110 8.54 4.09 -20.67
C VAL A 110 9.43 3.50 -21.76
N GLU A 111 10.49 2.84 -21.32
CA GLU A 111 11.29 1.93 -22.13
C GLU A 111 11.00 0.51 -21.65
N LEU A 112 10.54 -0.33 -22.56
CA LEU A 112 10.15 -1.71 -22.32
C LEU A 112 11.33 -2.63 -22.62
N ASP A 113 11.41 -3.75 -21.92
CA ASP A 113 12.46 -4.74 -22.13
C ASP A 113 12.30 -5.46 -23.48
N GLU A 114 11.07 -5.52 -23.99
CA GLU A 114 10.71 -6.14 -25.26
C GLU A 114 9.86 -5.20 -26.13
N ALA A 115 9.98 -5.34 -27.45
CA ALA A 115 9.21 -4.53 -28.39
C ALA A 115 7.76 -5.01 -28.46
N VAL A 116 6.82 -4.07 -28.59
CA VAL A 116 5.40 -4.39 -28.72
C VAL A 116 4.89 -3.93 -30.07
N ASP A 117 4.55 -4.91 -30.92
CA ASP A 117 4.15 -4.66 -32.30
C ASP A 117 2.61 -4.63 -32.47
N ASP A 118 1.86 -5.15 -31.50
CA ASP A 118 0.42 -5.36 -31.58
C ASP A 118 -0.42 -4.23 -30.92
N VAL A 119 0.21 -3.09 -30.60
CA VAL A 119 -0.45 -1.98 -29.90
C VAL A 119 -0.37 -0.70 -30.70
N VAL A 120 -1.43 0.09 -30.67
CA VAL A 120 -1.50 1.37 -31.38
C VAL A 120 -1.90 2.51 -30.45
N ALA A 121 -1.65 3.74 -30.88
CA ALA A 121 -2.08 4.93 -30.14
C ALA A 121 -3.61 4.91 -29.93
N GLY A 122 -4.03 5.18 -28.69
CA GLY A 122 -5.41 5.11 -28.22
C GLY A 122 -5.78 3.80 -27.52
N ASP A 123 -4.98 2.75 -27.66
CA ASP A 123 -5.26 1.48 -26.99
C ASP A 123 -5.17 1.62 -25.46
N PRO A 124 -6.09 0.98 -24.72
CA PRO A 124 -6.07 1.02 -23.26
C PRO A 124 -4.84 0.29 -22.73
N VAL A 125 -4.26 0.84 -21.66
CA VAL A 125 -3.10 0.28 -20.99
C VAL A 125 -3.27 0.33 -19.48
N SER A 126 -2.76 -0.69 -18.81
CA SER A 126 -2.66 -0.72 -17.36
C SER A 126 -1.20 -0.90 -16.99
N VAL A 127 -0.69 0.00 -16.13
CA VAL A 127 0.71 -0.01 -15.71
C VAL A 127 0.74 -0.21 -14.21
N ARG A 128 1.48 -1.22 -13.77
CA ARG A 128 1.74 -1.49 -12.35
C ARG A 128 3.14 -1.01 -12.02
N PHE A 129 3.23 -0.07 -11.08
CA PHE A 129 4.50 0.47 -10.62
C PHE A 129 5.10 -0.42 -9.53
N ALA A 130 6.43 -0.34 -9.37
CA ALA A 130 7.11 -0.92 -8.23
C ALA A 130 6.50 -0.41 -6.90
N PRO A 131 6.60 -1.18 -5.80
CA PRO A 131 6.08 -0.74 -4.52
C PRO A 131 6.85 0.49 -4.06
N THR A 132 6.19 1.64 -4.11
CA THR A 132 6.76 2.90 -3.64
C THR A 132 6.73 2.88 -2.11
N PRO A 133 7.86 3.03 -1.41
CA PRO A 133 7.84 3.17 0.04
C PRO A 133 7.16 4.50 0.39
N VAL A 134 5.88 4.43 0.77
CA VAL A 134 5.03 5.56 1.19
C VAL A 134 5.64 6.37 2.35
N LEU A 135 6.67 5.81 3.01
CA LEU A 135 7.43 6.42 4.10
C LEU A 135 8.31 7.62 3.68
N ARG A 136 8.57 7.87 2.39
CA ARG A 136 9.36 9.06 2.00
C ARG A 136 8.64 10.39 2.24
N GLY A 137 7.30 10.41 2.26
CA GLY A 137 6.51 11.61 2.52
C GLY A 137 6.34 12.00 4.00
N LEU A 138 6.77 11.15 4.93
CA LEU A 138 6.56 11.35 6.37
C LEU A 138 7.83 11.80 7.12
N ILE A 139 8.96 11.93 6.40
CA ILE A 139 10.26 12.38 6.90
C ILE A 139 10.68 13.74 6.28
N GLY A 140 9.80 14.38 5.51
CA GLY A 140 10.02 15.70 4.88
C GLY A 140 9.44 16.84 5.70
#